data_AF-A0A2A4Q8B2-F1
#
_entry.id   AF-A0A2A4Q8B2-F1
#
_cell.length_a   1.000
_cell.length_b   1.000
_cell.length_c   1.000
_cell.angle_alpha   90.00
_cell.angle_beta   90.00
_cell.angle_gamma   90.00
#
_symmetry.space_group_name_H-M   'P 1'
#
loop_
_entity.id
_entity.type
_entity.pdbx_description
1 polymer ?
#
loop_
_entity_poly.entity_id
_entity_poly.type
_entity_poly.pdbx_seq_one_letter_code
_entity_poly.pdbx_strand_id
1 'polypeptide(L)'
;AAVGFALLAIAWIGTTGWGILCAMRGDISAHRRWMLRSVALSFAAVTLRLIMGPLVLAGWSVVETYCVTAWLSWLLNLAVVELWLRKGSMR
;
A
#
# COMPACT_ATOMS: atom_id res chain seq x y z
N ALA A 1 -2.86 -2.38 -16.04
CA ALA A 1 -2.27 -3.00 -14.83
C ALA A 1 -0.81 -2.57 -14.58
N ALA A 2 0.12 -2.66 -15.55
CA ALA A 2 1.55 -2.40 -15.35
C ALA A 2 1.88 -1.05 -14.67
N VAL A 3 1.23 0.04 -15.11
CA VAL A 3 1.41 1.38 -14.51
C VAL A 3 1.05 1.40 -13.02
N GLY A 4 -0.02 0.70 -12.61
CA GLY A 4 -0.44 0.63 -11.20
C GLY A 4 0.61 -0.05 -10.33
N PHE A 5 1.21 -1.14 -10.81
CA PHE A 5 2.30 -1.81 -10.09
C PHE A 5 3.62 -1.03 -10.12
N ALA A 6 3.92 -0.32 -11.20
CA ALA A 6 5.10 0.55 -11.28
C ALA A 6 4.99 1.70 -10.27
N LEU A 7 3.83 2.34 -10.18
CA LEU A 7 3.56 3.38 -9.18
C LEU A 7 3.60 2.83 -7.76
N LEU A 8 3.04 1.64 -7.52
CA LEU A 8 3.17 0.94 -6.25
C LEU A 8 4.64 0.73 -5.87
N ALA A 9 5.48 0.27 -6.80
CA ALA A 9 6.90 0.04 -6.57
C ALA A 9 7.62 1.35 -6.22
N ILE A 10 7.38 2.43 -6.97
CA ILE A 10 7.97 3.75 -6.70
C ILE A 10 7.53 4.27 -5.33
N ALA A 11 6.24 4.17 -5.00
CA ALA A 11 5.71 4.58 -3.71
C ALA A 11 6.31 3.76 -2.55
N TRP A 12 6.48 2.46 -2.75
CA TRP A 12 7.06 1.56 -1.75
C TRP A 12 8.54 1.88 -1.50
N ILE A 13 9.33 2.08 -2.56
CA ILE A 13 10.74 2.51 -2.45
C ILE A 13 10.83 3.88 -1.78
N GLY A 14 10.00 4.84 -2.20
CA GLY A 14 10.00 6.20 -1.65
C GLY A 14 9.65 6.24 -0.16
N THR A 15 8.59 5.53 0.26
CA THR A 15 8.19 5.46 1.67
C THR A 15 9.23 4.75 2.53
N THR A 16 9.85 3.67 2.04
CA THR A 16 10.89 2.93 2.74
C THR A 16 12.17 3.77 2.87
N GLY A 17 12.63 4.39 1.79
CA GLY A 17 13.79 5.26 1.78
C GLY A 17 13.63 6.45 2.73
N TRP A 18 12.48 7.11 2.71
CA TRP A 18 12.20 8.22 3.61
C TRP A 18 12.10 7.78 5.08
N GLY A 19 11.51 6.61 5.32
CA GLY A 19 11.50 6.00 6.65
C GLY A 19 12.90 5.77 7.19
N ILE A 20 13.82 5.24 6.37
CA ILE A 20 15.23 5.03 6.76
C ILE A 20 15.92 6.37 7.03
N LEU A 21 15.73 7.38 6.16
CA LEU A 21 16.31 8.71 6.37
C LEU A 21 15.84 9.36 7.67
N CYS A 22 14.56 9.20 8.04
CA CYS A 22 14.04 9.67 9.33
C CYS A 22 14.74 8.97 10.51
N ALA A 23 14.97 7.65 10.42
CA ALA A 23 15.72 6.92 11.46
C ALA A 23 17.17 7.39 11.58
N MET A 24 17.85 7.62 10.45
CA MET A 24 19.22 8.14 10.43
C MET A 24 19.32 9.56 11.04
N ARG A 25 18.25 10.35 10.93
CA ARG A 25 18.14 11.69 11.55
C ARG A 25 17.71 11.65 13.02
N GLY A 26 17.47 10.48 13.59
CA GLY A 26 16.99 10.30 14.97
C GLY A 26 15.50 10.58 15.18
N ASP A 27 14.74 10.90 14.12
CA ASP A 27 13.28 11.10 14.21
C ASP A 27 12.55 9.76 14.09
N ILE A 28 12.54 9.02 15.21
CA ILE A 28 11.90 7.71 15.32
C ILE A 28 10.37 7.80 15.15
N SER A 29 9.77 8.93 15.51
CA SER A 29 8.34 9.16 15.35
C SER A 29 7.95 9.23 13.88
N ALA A 30 8.69 10.03 13.08
CA ALA A 30 8.50 10.06 11.64
C ALA A 30 8.86 8.72 10.98
N HIS A 31 9.94 8.07 11.39
CA HIS A 31 10.31 6.74 10.89
C HIS A 31 9.14 5.76 11.00
N ARG A 32 8.52 5.64 12.18
CA ARG A 32 7.36 4.75 12.39
C ARG A 32 6.21 5.09 11.44
N ARG A 33 5.88 6.37 11.29
CA ARG A 33 4.82 6.81 10.36
C ARG A 33 5.11 6.44 8.91
N TRP A 34 6.35 6.54 8.46
CA TRP A 34 6.75 6.17 7.10
C TRP A 34 6.82 4.66 6.90
N MET A 35 7.30 3.91 7.90
CA MET A 35 7.32 2.45 7.85
C MET A 35 5.93 1.83 7.82
N LEU A 36 4.94 2.41 8.51
CA LEU A 36 3.56 1.95 8.40
C LEU A 36 2.98 2.11 6.99
N ARG A 37 3.33 3.18 6.29
CA ARG A 37 2.94 3.36 4.88
C ARG A 37 3.61 2.32 3.99
N SER A 38 4.90 2.04 4.22
CA SER A 38 5.62 0.97 3.50
C SER A 38 4.97 -0.39 3.73
N VAL A 39 4.63 -0.74 4.98
CA VAL A 39 3.91 -1.98 5.32
C VAL A 39 2.54 -2.06 4.62
N ALA A 40 1.79 -0.97 4.57
CA ALA A 40 0.50 -0.92 3.85
C ALA A 40 0.66 -1.25 2.35
N LEU A 41 1.69 -0.69 1.74
CA LEU A 41 2.03 -0.94 0.34
C LEU A 41 2.48 -2.39 0.12
N SER A 42 3.28 -2.97 1.02
CA SER A 42 3.65 -4.39 0.96
C SER A 42 2.44 -5.33 1.12
N PHE A 43 1.48 -4.96 1.96
CA PHE A 43 0.25 -5.73 2.16
C PHE A 43 -0.66 -5.73 0.91
N ALA A 44 -0.39 -4.86 -0.08
CA ALA A 44 -1.15 -4.85 -1.33
C ALA A 44 -1.13 -6.19 -2.05
N ALA A 45 -0.06 -6.98 -1.94
CA ALA A 45 0.00 -8.32 -2.52
C ALA A 45 -1.05 -9.29 -1.92
N VAL A 46 -1.40 -9.11 -0.65
CA VAL A 46 -2.45 -9.88 0.04
C VAL A 46 -3.82 -9.34 -0.36
N THR A 47 -4.03 -8.03 -0.25
CA THR A 47 -5.30 -7.38 -0.63
C THR A 47 -5.66 -7.66 -2.10
N LEU A 48 -4.68 -7.69 -2.99
CA LEU A 48 -4.87 -8.08 -4.38
C LEU A 48 -5.49 -9.47 -4.50
N ARG A 49 -4.94 -10.48 -3.82
CA ARG A 49 -5.47 -11.85 -3.87
C ARG A 49 -6.87 -11.95 -3.27
N LEU A 50 -7.10 -11.22 -2.18
CA LEU A 50 -8.42 -11.14 -1.52
C LEU A 50 -9.49 -10.54 -2.43
N ILE A 51 -9.14 -9.58 -3.29
CA ILE A 51 -10.07 -9.00 -4.28
C ILE A 51 -10.16 -9.87 -5.54
N MET A 52 -9.04 -10.45 -6.01
CA MET A 52 -9.01 -11.24 -7.23
C MET A 52 -9.91 -12.48 -7.14
N GLY A 53 -9.86 -13.23 -6.02
CA GLY A 53 -10.63 -14.47 -5.86
C GLY A 53 -12.14 -14.28 -6.11
N PRO A 54 -12.81 -13.37 -5.37
CA PRO A 54 -14.22 -13.07 -5.56
C PRO A 54 -14.58 -12.57 -6.97
N LEU A 55 -13.75 -11.71 -7.58
CA LEU A 55 -14.02 -11.19 -8.93
C LEU A 55 -13.97 -12.28 -10.00
N VAL A 56 -12.98 -13.18 -9.92
CA VAL A 56 -12.89 -14.34 -10.82
C VAL A 56 -14.10 -15.27 -10.62
N LEU A 57 -14.52 -15.50 -9.38
CA LEU A 57 -15.74 -16.28 -9.08
C LEU A 57 -17.01 -15.60 -9.62
N ALA A 58 -17.03 -14.27 -9.69
CA ALA A 58 -18.11 -13.49 -10.29
C ALA A 58 -18.06 -13.48 -11.83
N GLY A 59 -17.16 -14.24 -12.47
CA GLY A 59 -17.07 -14.39 -13.92
C GLY A 59 -16.20 -13.34 -14.62
N TRP A 60 -15.44 -12.53 -13.89
CA TRP A 60 -14.53 -11.55 -14.49
C TRP A 60 -13.32 -12.23 -15.10
N SER A 61 -12.81 -11.69 -16.22
CA SER A 61 -11.56 -12.15 -16.78
C SER A 61 -10.36 -11.81 -15.88
N VAL A 62 -9.29 -12.57 -16.05
CA VAL A 62 -8.01 -12.33 -15.35
C VAL A 62 -7.51 -10.91 -15.63
N VAL A 63 -7.61 -10.44 -16.88
CA VAL A 63 -7.13 -9.11 -17.30
C VAL A 63 -7.92 -7.99 -16.62
N GLU A 64 -9.26 -8.06 -16.63
CA GLU A 64 -10.12 -7.07 -15.96
C GLU A 64 -9.82 -7.01 -14.47
N THR A 65 -9.71 -8.19 -13.84
CA THR A 65 -9.39 -8.32 -12.43
C THR A 65 -8.04 -7.67 -12.10
N TYR A 66 -7.01 -7.88 -12.92
CA TYR A 66 -5.71 -7.23 -12.74
C TYR A 66 -5.76 -5.71 -12.95
N CYS A 67 -6.55 -5.22 -13.90
CA CYS A 67 -6.68 -3.78 -14.13
C CYS A 67 -7.27 -3.07 -12.91
N VAL A 68 -8.25 -3.67 -12.24
CA VAL A 68 -8.88 -3.13 -11.03
C VAL A 68 -7.96 -3.28 -9.82
N THR A 69 -7.46 -4.49 -9.58
CA THR A 69 -6.66 -4.80 -8.39
C THR A 69 -5.28 -4.15 -8.37
N ALA A 70 -4.69 -3.82 -9.54
CA ALA A 70 -3.42 -3.09 -9.61
C ALA A 70 -3.49 -1.69 -8.98
N TRP A 71 -4.67 -1.13 -8.77
CA TRP A 71 -4.88 0.16 -8.11
C TRP A 71 -5.48 -0.02 -6.71
N LEU A 72 -6.61 -0.73 -6.63
CA LEU A 72 -7.36 -0.86 -5.37
C LEU A 72 -6.55 -1.54 -4.26
N SER A 73 -5.70 -2.51 -4.60
CA SER A 73 -4.94 -3.29 -3.60
C SER A 73 -4.09 -2.40 -2.68
N TRP A 74 -3.44 -1.38 -3.21
CA TRP A 74 -2.55 -0.52 -2.43
C TRP A 74 -3.18 0.82 -2.05
N LEU A 75 -4.11 1.35 -2.87
CA LEU A 75 -4.85 2.56 -2.52
C LEU A 75 -5.74 2.35 -1.29
N LEU A 76 -6.42 1.19 -1.19
CA LEU A 76 -7.23 0.85 -0.02
C LEU A 76 -6.35 0.73 1.24
N ASN A 77 -5.21 0.04 1.13
CA ASN A 77 -4.30 -0.14 2.26
C ASN A 77 -3.70 1.21 2.73
N LEU A 78 -3.30 2.08 1.80
CA LEU A 78 -2.85 3.43 2.14
C LEU A 78 -3.95 4.26 2.79
N ALA A 79 -5.18 4.21 2.28
CA ALA A 79 -6.29 4.94 2.86
C ALA A 79 -6.56 4.50 4.31
N VAL A 80 -6.52 3.19 4.58
CA VAL A 80 -6.66 2.65 5.94
C VAL A 80 -5.56 3.18 6.87
N VAL A 81 -4.30 3.12 6.45
CA VAL A 81 -3.19 3.62 7.27
C VAL A 81 -3.27 5.12 7.47
N GLU A 82 -3.60 5.90 6.44
CA GLU A 82 -3.73 7.36 6.55
C GLU A 82 -4.89 7.75 7.48
N LEU A 83 -6.02 7.06 7.44
CA LEU A 83 -7.13 7.25 8.38
C LEU A 83 -6.72 6.89 9.82
N TRP A 84 -5.96 5.82 10.00
CA TRP A 84 -5.46 5.41 11.32
C TRP A 84 -4.47 6.44 11.91
N LEU A 85 -3.58 6.96 11.08
CA LEU A 85 -2.64 8.02 11.45
C LEU A 85 -3.37 9.33 11.81
N ARG A 86 -4.40 9.71 11.04
CA ARG A 86 -5.19 10.94 11.28
C ARG A 86 -6.04 10.87 12.54
N LYS A 87 -6.54 9.69 12.90
CA LYS A 87 -7.33 9.49 14.13
C LYS A 87 -6.52 9.63 15.43
N GLY A 88 -5.22 9.91 15.35
CA GLY A 88 -4.42 10.23 16.52
C GLY A 88 -4.01 9.02 17.36
N SER A 89 -4.09 7.80 16.81
CA SER A 89 -3.61 6.59 17.50
C SER A 89 -2.10 6.56 17.72
N MET A 90 -1.35 7.52 17.16
CA MET A 90 0.07 7.78 17.40
C MET A 90 0.34 9.27 17.62
N ARG A 91 -0.43 9.92 18.50
CA ARG A 91 0.03 11.15 19.15
C ARG A 91 1.04 10.80 20.24
#